data_AF-A0A2V0NSC7-F1
#
_entry.id   AF-A0A2V0NSC7-F1
#
_cell.length_a   1.000
_cell.length_b   1.000
_cell.length_c   1.000
_cell.angle_alpha   90.00
_cell.angle_beta   90.00
_cell.angle_gamma   90.00
#
_symmetry.space_group_name_H-M   'P 1'
#
loop_
_entity.id
_entity.type
_entity.pdbx_description
1 polymer ?
#
loop_
_entity_poly.entity_id
_entity_poly.type
_entity_poly.pdbx_seq_one_letter_code
_entity_poly.pdbx_strand_id
1 'polypeptide(L)'
;MATPGSALRPSHSTSSAPLLSRHPSLERAYSALTTAWREHILPQQALLDDPSGDAAAKLLRYIPDEELTEGLRRSWAAGGGARGGRGGGGPCVSVRRWDELVEEVEAKANQLRRAGNRGRAAALARGLADAVFAHAYPRLDVEVTKKMNHLLKAPFCVHPKTGRVCVPLDVESIWEFDPDAVPELGPLLSEARAAEAEGGAAKEDVWRATALGPHIAAWETNFLAPLARDCKSALASRAAKDAAEQRRGDISW
;
A
#
# COMPACT_ATOMS: atom_id res chain seq x y z
N MET A 1 -3.51 -39.00 -10.07
CA MET A 1 -4.59 -38.11 -9.57
C MET A 1 -4.05 -37.46 -8.31
N ALA A 2 -3.84 -36.15 -8.16
CA ALA A 2 -4.22 -34.97 -8.92
C ALA A 2 -3.07 -33.94 -8.82
N THR A 3 -2.92 -33.10 -9.84
CA THR A 3 -1.96 -31.99 -9.91
C THR A 3 -2.39 -30.83 -9.00
N PRO A 4 -1.45 -30.11 -8.36
CA PRO A 4 -1.79 -28.93 -7.58
C PRO A 4 -2.12 -27.74 -8.49
N GLY A 5 -3.13 -26.99 -8.06
CA GLY A 5 -3.93 -26.06 -8.84
C GLY A 5 -3.16 -24.91 -9.48
N SER A 6 -3.51 -24.68 -10.74
CA SER A 6 -3.21 -23.49 -11.52
C SER A 6 -3.70 -22.25 -10.77
N ALA A 7 -2.77 -21.39 -10.36
CA ALA A 7 -3.08 -20.05 -9.86
C ALA A 7 -3.86 -19.28 -10.95
N LEU A 8 -5.05 -18.81 -10.58
CA LEU A 8 -5.90 -17.96 -11.41
C LEU A 8 -5.14 -16.68 -11.77
N ARG A 9 -4.76 -16.57 -13.05
CA ARG A 9 -4.16 -15.37 -13.63
C ARG A 9 -5.29 -14.37 -13.90
N PRO A 10 -5.32 -13.17 -13.31
CA PRO A 10 -6.31 -12.18 -13.67
C PRO A 10 -6.04 -11.71 -15.10
N SER A 11 -7.05 -11.87 -15.97
CA SER A 11 -7.04 -11.39 -17.34
C SER A 11 -7.31 -9.89 -17.34
N HIS A 12 -6.28 -9.07 -17.18
CA HIS A 12 -6.37 -7.64 -17.43
C HIS A 12 -6.00 -7.35 -18.88
N SER A 13 -7.02 -7.17 -19.71
CA SER A 13 -6.91 -6.40 -20.95
C SER A 13 -6.85 -4.92 -20.58
N THR A 14 -5.64 -4.39 -20.40
CA THR A 14 -5.41 -2.94 -20.31
C THR A 14 -4.41 -2.56 -21.39
N SER A 15 -4.89 -1.76 -22.34
CA SER A 15 -4.11 -1.06 -23.36
C SER A 15 -2.81 -0.52 -22.75
N SER A 16 -1.66 -1.07 -23.14
CA SER A 16 -0.37 -0.62 -22.61
C SER A 16 0.10 0.60 -23.39
N ALA A 17 -0.05 1.78 -22.78
CA ALA A 17 0.72 2.94 -23.19
C ALA A 17 2.23 2.57 -23.16
N PRO A 18 3.03 2.95 -24.17
CA PRO A 18 4.40 2.48 -24.30
C PRO A 18 5.23 2.99 -23.12
N LEU A 19 5.63 2.04 -22.27
CA LEU A 19 6.43 2.30 -21.09
C LEU A 19 7.78 2.86 -21.52
N LEU A 20 8.03 4.13 -21.17
CA LEU A 20 9.39 4.56 -20.88
C LEU A 20 10.04 3.48 -20.00
N SER A 21 11.22 2.98 -20.39
CA SER A 21 11.97 1.97 -19.62
C SER A 21 12.14 2.42 -18.18
N ARG A 22 11.24 1.97 -17.30
CA ARG A 22 11.29 2.22 -15.86
C ARG A 22 12.09 1.10 -15.22
N HIS A 23 12.72 1.40 -14.09
CA HIS A 23 13.33 0.36 -13.27
C HIS A 23 12.24 -0.67 -12.86
N PRO A 24 12.51 -1.99 -12.87
CA PRO A 24 11.50 -3.02 -12.57
C PRO A 24 10.77 -2.84 -11.24
N SER A 25 11.44 -2.26 -10.23
CA SER A 25 10.80 -1.93 -8.96
C SER A 25 9.72 -0.85 -9.08
N LEU A 26 9.93 0.15 -9.93
CA LEU A 26 8.94 1.21 -10.19
C LEU A 26 7.79 0.67 -11.03
N GLU A 27 8.06 -0.22 -11.98
CA GLU A 27 7.02 -0.87 -12.77
C GLU A 27 6.10 -1.73 -11.90
N ARG A 28 6.68 -2.56 -11.03
CA ARG A 28 5.92 -3.36 -10.06
C ARG A 28 5.10 -2.48 -9.12
N ALA A 29 5.69 -1.40 -8.60
CA ALA A 29 4.97 -0.47 -7.74
C ALA A 29 3.84 0.25 -8.48
N TYR A 30 4.09 0.73 -9.70
CA TYR A 30 3.06 1.40 -10.51
C TYR A 30 1.86 0.49 -10.78
N SER A 31 2.12 -0.78 -11.11
CA SER A 31 1.07 -1.79 -11.31
C SER A 31 0.20 -1.94 -10.06
N ALA A 32 0.80 -2.12 -8.89
CA ALA A 32 0.07 -2.21 -7.63
C ALA A 32 -0.70 -0.92 -7.28
N LEU A 33 -0.07 0.24 -7.51
CA LEU A 33 -0.67 1.53 -7.21
C LEU A 33 -1.82 1.88 -8.14
N THR A 34 -1.81 1.45 -9.40
CA THR A 34 -2.87 1.80 -10.37
C THR A 34 -4.23 1.27 -9.93
N THR A 35 -4.27 0.04 -9.40
CA THR A 35 -5.50 -0.55 -8.83
C THR A 35 -5.96 0.25 -7.60
N ALA A 36 -5.06 0.43 -6.62
CA ALA A 36 -5.38 1.15 -5.39
C ALA A 36 -5.76 2.63 -5.65
N TRP A 37 -5.14 3.26 -6.65
CA TRP A 37 -5.39 4.63 -7.07
C TRP A 37 -6.85 4.82 -7.48
N ARG A 38 -7.34 3.92 -8.33
CA ARG A 38 -8.69 4.01 -8.90
C ARG A 38 -9.76 3.53 -7.93
N GLU A 39 -9.51 2.47 -7.17
CA GLU A 39 -10.51 1.84 -6.30
C GLU A 39 -10.63 2.50 -4.93
N HIS A 40 -9.54 3.08 -4.40
CA HIS A 40 -9.50 3.60 -3.04
C HIS A 40 -9.09 5.06 -2.97
N ILE A 41 -7.96 5.45 -3.57
CA ILE A 41 -7.39 6.78 -3.34
C ILE A 41 -8.24 7.88 -3.98
N LEU A 42 -8.58 7.78 -5.26
CA LEU A 42 -9.41 8.79 -5.92
C LEU A 42 -10.80 8.93 -5.28
N PRO A 43 -11.54 7.84 -4.97
CA PRO A 43 -12.82 7.95 -4.27
C PRO A 43 -12.73 8.54 -2.86
N GLN A 44 -11.73 8.17 -2.06
CA GLN A 44 -11.63 8.61 -0.66
C GLN A 44 -11.07 10.03 -0.53
N GLN A 45 -10.15 10.43 -1.42
CA GLN A 45 -9.47 11.72 -1.34
C GLN A 45 -10.15 12.81 -2.18
N ALA A 46 -11.08 12.44 -3.08
CA ALA A 46 -11.84 13.38 -3.91
C ALA A 46 -10.94 14.38 -4.68
N LEU A 47 -9.76 13.93 -5.14
CA LEU A 47 -8.68 14.80 -5.64
C LEU A 47 -9.08 15.66 -6.85
N LEU A 48 -10.06 15.19 -7.62
CA LEU A 48 -10.55 15.87 -8.81
C LEU A 48 -12.03 16.28 -8.69
N ASP A 49 -12.65 16.23 -7.51
CA ASP A 49 -14.07 16.60 -7.35
C ASP A 49 -14.31 18.11 -7.48
N ASP A 50 -13.40 18.93 -6.97
CA ASP A 50 -13.39 20.37 -7.21
C ASP A 50 -12.33 20.73 -8.28
N PRO A 51 -12.74 21.07 -9.51
CA PRO A 51 -11.80 21.39 -10.58
C PRO A 51 -11.02 22.69 -10.31
N SER A 52 -11.57 23.58 -9.48
CA SER A 52 -10.91 24.83 -9.06
C SER A 52 -10.08 24.66 -7.78
N GLY A 53 -10.15 23.49 -7.15
CA GLY A 53 -9.48 23.19 -5.88
C GLY A 53 -7.97 23.02 -5.99
N ASP A 54 -7.29 23.24 -4.86
CA ASP A 54 -5.84 23.08 -4.72
C ASP A 54 -5.40 21.62 -4.95
N ALA A 55 -6.21 20.63 -4.56
CA ALA A 55 -5.92 19.21 -4.80
C ALA A 55 -5.82 18.92 -6.31
N ALA A 56 -6.80 19.37 -7.10
CA ALA A 56 -6.78 19.23 -8.55
C ALA A 56 -5.60 20.00 -9.16
N ALA A 57 -5.20 21.15 -8.60
CA ALA A 57 -4.04 21.92 -9.09
C ALA A 57 -2.73 21.17 -8.87
N LYS A 58 -2.56 20.59 -7.67
CA LYS A 58 -1.40 19.77 -7.33
C LYS A 58 -1.29 18.49 -8.14
N LEU A 59 -2.41 17.91 -8.56
CA LEU A 59 -2.42 16.74 -9.44
C LEU A 59 -2.10 17.12 -10.89
N LEU A 60 -2.76 18.15 -11.44
CA LEU A 60 -2.60 18.53 -12.84
C LEU A 60 -1.22 19.12 -13.17
N ARG A 61 -0.48 19.66 -12.19
CA ARG A 61 0.89 20.19 -12.38
C ARG A 61 1.88 19.14 -12.93
N TYR A 62 1.58 17.85 -12.79
CA TYR A 62 2.43 16.77 -13.28
C TYR A 62 2.29 16.56 -14.79
N ILE A 63 1.27 17.16 -15.42
CA ILE A 63 1.01 17.05 -16.85
C ILE A 63 1.65 18.24 -17.56
N PRO A 64 2.71 18.05 -18.37
CA PRO A 64 3.44 19.15 -19.01
C PRO A 64 2.72 19.69 -20.26
N ASP A 65 1.44 20.06 -20.11
CA ASP A 65 0.61 20.69 -21.14
C ASP A 65 -0.50 21.54 -20.48
N GLU A 66 -0.21 22.84 -20.31
CA GLU A 66 -1.10 23.79 -19.64
C GLU A 66 -2.41 24.00 -20.40
N GLU A 67 -2.36 24.00 -21.74
CA GLU A 67 -3.55 24.16 -22.57
C GLU A 67 -4.53 23.00 -22.39
N LEU A 68 -4.03 21.76 -22.37
CA LEU A 68 -4.81 20.57 -22.10
C LEU A 68 -5.42 20.59 -20.69
N THR A 69 -4.59 20.87 -19.67
CA THR A 69 -5.04 20.84 -18.27
C THR A 69 -6.07 21.94 -17.97
N GLU A 70 -5.89 23.14 -18.52
CA GLU A 70 -6.84 24.24 -18.38
C GLU A 70 -8.13 23.99 -19.21
N GLY A 71 -8.01 23.35 -20.38
CA GLY A 71 -9.15 22.89 -21.16
C GLY A 71 -10.04 21.92 -20.37
N LEU A 72 -9.42 20.93 -19.71
CA LEU A 72 -10.11 20.00 -18.82
C LEU A 72 -10.76 20.71 -17.63
N ARG A 73 -10.03 21.63 -16.96
CA ARG A 73 -10.59 22.42 -15.84
C ARG A 73 -11.84 23.19 -16.24
N ARG A 74 -11.82 23.88 -17.39
CA ARG A 74 -12.99 24.60 -17.91
C ARG A 74 -14.15 23.66 -18.22
N SER A 75 -13.87 22.52 -18.86
CA SER A 75 -14.87 21.49 -19.13
C SER A 75 -15.52 20.99 -17.84
N TRP A 76 -14.71 20.65 -16.83
CA TRP A 76 -15.18 20.16 -15.54
C TRP A 76 -15.99 21.20 -14.75
N ALA A 77 -15.59 22.48 -14.81
CA ALA A 77 -16.32 23.59 -14.20
C ALA A 77 -17.69 23.84 -14.89
N ALA A 78 -17.78 23.59 -16.20
CA ALA A 78 -19.03 23.68 -16.96
C ALA A 78 -19.97 22.45 -16.76
N GLY A 79 -19.64 21.56 -15.83
CA GLY A 79 -20.41 20.33 -15.56
C GLY A 79 -19.94 19.11 -16.35
N GLY A 80 -18.82 19.19 -17.07
CA GLY A 80 -18.10 18.05 -17.63
C GLY A 80 -17.63 17.09 -16.53
N GLY A 81 -17.65 15.79 -16.80
CA GLY A 81 -17.34 14.73 -15.83
C GLY A 81 -18.38 14.53 -14.71
N ALA A 82 -19.30 15.49 -14.49
CA ALA A 82 -20.36 15.40 -13.47
C ALA A 82 -21.67 14.76 -14.00
N ARG A 83 -21.83 14.64 -15.32
CA ARG A 83 -23.01 14.02 -15.96
C ARG A 83 -23.04 12.51 -15.75
N GLY A 84 -23.54 12.10 -14.58
CA GLY A 84 -23.91 10.71 -14.27
C GLY A 84 -24.09 10.47 -12.77
N GLY A 85 -24.72 11.41 -12.08
CA GLY A 85 -24.91 11.39 -10.63
C GLY A 85 -26.34 11.71 -10.24
N ARG A 86 -27.31 10.92 -10.72
CA ARG A 86 -28.66 10.84 -10.11
C ARG A 86 -29.25 9.42 -10.07
N GLY A 87 -28.55 8.39 -10.58
CA GLY A 87 -28.95 6.99 -10.52
C GLY A 87 -27.73 6.10 -10.35
N GLY A 88 -27.67 5.34 -9.26
CA GLY A 88 -26.47 4.67 -8.75
C GLY A 88 -25.93 3.54 -9.63
N GLY A 89 -24.60 3.49 -9.75
CA GLY A 89 -23.86 2.38 -10.37
C GLY A 89 -22.54 2.78 -11.05
N GLY A 90 -22.36 4.06 -11.41
CA GLY A 90 -21.14 4.54 -12.07
C GLY A 90 -20.01 4.95 -11.11
N PRO A 91 -18.75 5.01 -11.58
CA PRO A 91 -17.61 5.48 -10.78
C PRO A 91 -17.82 6.92 -10.28
N CYS A 92 -17.14 7.29 -9.19
CA CYS A 92 -17.25 8.64 -8.61
C CYS A 92 -16.69 9.73 -9.54
N VAL A 93 -17.00 10.99 -9.25
CA VAL A 93 -16.60 12.15 -10.09
C VAL A 93 -15.09 12.21 -10.26
N SER A 94 -14.32 12.07 -9.18
CA SER A 94 -12.85 12.06 -9.26
C SER A 94 -12.29 10.96 -10.17
N VAL A 95 -12.89 9.76 -10.18
CA VAL A 95 -12.45 8.65 -11.05
C VAL A 95 -12.77 8.95 -12.51
N ARG A 96 -13.97 9.48 -12.82
CA ARG A 96 -14.33 9.83 -14.19
C ARG A 96 -13.43 10.91 -14.77
N ARG A 97 -13.16 11.96 -13.99
CA ARG A 97 -12.26 13.04 -14.41
C ARG A 97 -10.82 12.57 -14.58
N TRP A 98 -10.39 11.59 -13.79
CA TRP A 98 -9.11 10.92 -14.00
C TRP A 98 -9.09 10.13 -15.31
N ASP A 99 -10.13 9.35 -15.60
CA ASP A 99 -10.26 8.59 -16.84
C ASP A 99 -10.26 9.54 -18.06
N GLU A 100 -11.00 10.66 -18.01
CA GLU A 100 -10.99 11.72 -19.04
C GLU A 100 -9.59 12.34 -19.22
N LEU A 101 -8.87 12.61 -18.12
CA LEU A 101 -7.50 13.12 -18.18
C LEU A 101 -6.56 12.12 -18.88
N VAL A 102 -6.68 10.83 -18.56
CA VAL A 102 -5.88 9.77 -19.19
C VAL A 102 -6.14 9.74 -20.69
N GLU A 103 -7.41 9.74 -21.12
CA GLU A 103 -7.80 9.73 -22.53
C GLU A 103 -7.24 10.93 -23.31
N GLU A 104 -7.40 12.15 -22.79
CA GLU A 104 -6.88 13.37 -23.42
C GLU A 104 -5.36 13.38 -23.51
N VAL A 105 -4.67 12.94 -22.45
CA VAL A 105 -3.20 12.85 -22.43
C VAL A 105 -2.71 11.82 -23.44
N GLU A 106 -3.37 10.66 -23.56
CA GLU A 106 -3.04 9.63 -24.54
C GLU A 106 -3.29 10.10 -25.98
N ALA A 107 -4.42 10.78 -26.22
CA ALA A 107 -4.74 11.37 -27.52
C ALA A 107 -3.67 12.39 -27.95
N LYS A 108 -3.30 13.32 -27.06
CA LYS A 108 -2.25 14.31 -27.30
C LYS A 108 -0.89 13.66 -27.50
N ALA A 109 -0.54 12.66 -26.69
CA ALA A 109 0.71 11.92 -26.84
C ALA A 109 0.79 11.20 -28.21
N ASN A 110 -0.32 10.61 -28.68
CA ASN A 110 -0.39 9.98 -29.99
C ASN A 110 -0.25 10.97 -31.15
N GLN A 111 -0.89 12.14 -31.04
CA GLN A 111 -0.70 13.23 -32.02
C GLN A 111 0.77 13.66 -32.08
N LEU A 112 1.43 13.85 -30.94
CA LEU A 112 2.84 14.21 -30.87
C LEU A 112 3.76 13.12 -31.44
N ARG A 113 3.46 11.84 -31.21
CA ARG A 113 4.20 10.71 -31.83
C ARG A 113 4.12 10.76 -33.35
N ARG A 114 2.94 11.03 -33.91
CA ARG A 114 2.71 11.17 -35.37
C ARG A 114 3.45 12.39 -35.93
N ALA A 115 3.52 13.48 -35.18
CA ALA A 115 4.29 14.67 -35.52
C ALA A 115 5.82 14.52 -35.31
N GLY A 116 6.32 13.32 -34.98
CA GLY A 116 7.75 13.07 -34.73
C GLY A 116 8.26 13.55 -33.37
N ASN A 117 7.42 14.16 -32.53
CA ASN A 117 7.79 14.69 -31.22
C ASN A 117 7.67 13.63 -30.11
N ARG A 118 8.48 12.56 -30.24
CA ARG A 118 8.46 11.41 -29.33
C ARG A 118 8.84 11.77 -27.88
N GLY A 119 9.72 12.77 -27.70
CA GLY A 119 10.14 13.23 -26.38
C GLY A 119 9.00 13.85 -25.58
N ARG A 120 8.23 14.77 -26.20
CA ARG A 120 7.06 15.39 -25.55
C ARG A 120 5.93 14.38 -25.31
N ALA A 121 5.72 13.46 -26.25
CA ALA A 121 4.75 12.37 -26.04
C ALA A 121 5.12 11.47 -24.85
N ALA A 122 6.40 11.16 -24.69
CA ALA A 122 6.88 10.38 -23.55
C ALA A 122 6.78 11.17 -22.23
N ALA A 123 7.06 12.48 -22.24
CA ALA A 123 6.90 13.34 -21.07
C ALA A 123 5.45 13.39 -20.57
N LEU A 124 4.47 13.48 -21.47
CA LEU A 124 3.04 13.40 -21.15
C LEU A 124 2.66 12.08 -20.47
N ALA A 125 3.06 10.95 -21.07
CA ALA A 125 2.80 9.63 -20.51
C ALA A 125 3.51 9.41 -19.14
N ARG A 126 4.68 10.03 -18.96
CA ARG A 126 5.37 10.04 -17.67
C ARG A 126 4.62 10.87 -16.62
N GLY A 127 4.06 12.01 -17.01
CA GLY A 127 3.31 12.90 -16.13
C GLY A 127 2.15 12.22 -15.40
N LEU A 128 1.41 11.34 -16.09
CA LEU A 128 0.35 10.53 -15.45
C LEU A 128 0.92 9.63 -14.34
N ALA A 129 2.02 8.94 -14.62
CA ALA A 129 2.63 8.06 -13.64
C ALA A 129 3.27 8.82 -12.47
N ASP A 130 3.89 9.96 -12.76
CA ASP A 130 4.46 10.84 -11.74
C ASP A 130 3.36 11.39 -10.81
N ALA A 131 2.18 11.70 -11.35
CA ALA A 131 1.01 12.09 -10.56
C ALA A 131 0.58 10.95 -9.61
N VAL A 132 0.46 9.71 -10.10
CA VAL A 132 0.13 8.55 -9.26
C VAL A 132 1.19 8.34 -8.18
N PHE A 133 2.47 8.34 -8.53
CA PHE A 133 3.55 8.15 -7.56
C PHE A 133 3.58 9.25 -6.49
N ALA A 134 3.40 10.51 -6.88
CA ALA A 134 3.44 11.62 -5.94
C ALA A 134 2.37 11.55 -4.84
N HIS A 135 1.21 10.96 -5.15
CA HIS A 135 0.06 10.89 -4.26
C HIS A 135 -0.10 9.53 -3.59
N ALA A 136 0.35 8.44 -4.21
CA ALA A 136 0.09 7.08 -3.76
C ALA A 136 1.34 6.29 -3.35
N TYR A 137 2.54 6.69 -3.80
CA TYR A 137 3.75 5.95 -3.45
C TYR A 137 4.15 6.19 -1.99
N PRO A 138 4.57 5.16 -1.23
CA PRO A 138 4.98 5.31 0.16
C PRO A 138 6.12 6.32 0.32
N ARG A 139 5.90 7.31 1.19
CA ARG A 139 6.93 8.27 1.59
C ARG A 139 7.64 7.71 2.82
N LEU A 140 8.88 7.27 2.61
CA LEU A 140 9.69 6.69 3.69
C LEU A 140 10.41 7.81 4.45
N ASP A 141 10.32 7.78 5.77
CA ASP A 141 11.23 8.57 6.60
C ASP A 141 12.60 7.92 6.56
N VAL A 142 13.50 8.51 5.79
CA VAL A 142 14.80 7.90 5.49
C VAL A 142 15.71 7.81 6.73
N GLU A 143 15.55 8.72 7.71
CA GLU A 143 16.41 8.75 8.89
C GLU A 143 16.15 7.57 9.83
N VAL A 144 14.97 6.96 9.78
CA VAL A 144 14.65 5.76 10.57
C VAL A 144 15.32 4.49 10.02
N THR A 145 15.75 4.50 8.76
CA THR A 145 16.36 3.33 8.08
C THR A 145 17.87 3.46 7.91
N LYS A 146 18.43 4.67 7.84
CA LYS A 146 19.87 4.88 7.58
C LYS A 146 20.80 4.49 8.72
N LYS A 147 20.41 4.74 9.97
CA LYS A 147 21.30 4.67 11.14
C LYS A 147 20.99 3.43 11.97
N MET A 148 22.03 2.65 12.30
CA MET A 148 21.87 1.43 13.11
C MET A 148 21.44 1.68 14.55
N ASN A 149 21.65 2.89 15.08
CA ASN A 149 21.32 3.28 16.45
C ASN A 149 19.99 4.04 16.56
N HIS A 150 19.14 4.00 15.53
CA HIS A 150 17.84 4.63 15.58
C HIS A 150 16.91 3.88 16.56
N LEU A 151 16.28 4.61 17.47
CA LEU A 151 15.34 4.05 18.42
C LEU A 151 13.93 4.10 17.83
N LEU A 152 13.28 2.95 17.72
CA LEU A 152 11.89 2.83 17.27
C LEU A 152 10.99 2.42 18.43
N LYS A 153 9.71 2.82 18.36
CA LYS A 153 8.68 2.39 19.30
C LYS A 153 8.55 0.87 19.30
N ALA A 154 8.53 0.26 20.48
CA ALA A 154 8.31 -1.18 20.60
C ALA A 154 6.85 -1.55 20.27
N PRO A 155 6.60 -2.77 19.74
CA PRO A 155 5.26 -3.31 19.60
C PRO A 155 4.54 -3.34 20.95
N PHE A 156 3.21 -3.22 20.93
CA PHE A 156 2.33 -3.21 22.10
C PHE A 156 2.52 -2.06 23.09
N CYS A 157 3.38 -1.07 22.81
CA CYS A 157 3.38 0.18 23.58
C CYS A 157 2.03 0.89 23.49
N VAL A 158 1.62 1.57 24.56
CA VAL A 158 0.44 2.45 24.55
C VAL A 158 0.85 3.83 24.03
N HIS A 159 0.14 4.34 23.03
CA HIS A 159 0.38 5.68 22.53
C HIS A 159 -0.17 6.72 23.53
N PRO A 160 0.66 7.64 24.06
CA PRO A 160 0.30 8.44 25.24
C PRO A 160 -0.87 9.39 24.99
N LYS A 161 -1.05 9.86 23.75
CA LYS A 161 -2.12 10.81 23.41
C LYS A 161 -3.46 10.14 23.11
N THR A 162 -3.44 8.93 22.56
CA THR A 162 -4.66 8.25 22.10
C THR A 162 -5.08 7.12 23.03
N GLY A 163 -4.21 6.64 23.92
CA GLY A 163 -4.48 5.48 24.77
C GLY A 163 -4.54 4.15 24.01
N ARG A 164 -4.38 4.16 22.68
CA ARG A 164 -4.40 2.96 21.82
C ARG A 164 -3.12 2.16 21.95
N VAL A 165 -3.27 0.83 21.93
CA VAL A 165 -2.16 -0.12 21.93
C VAL A 165 -1.58 -0.22 20.52
N CYS A 166 -0.25 -0.21 20.39
CA CYS A 166 0.43 -0.33 19.11
C CYS A 166 0.48 -1.79 18.66
N VAL A 167 -0.66 -2.31 18.19
CA VAL A 167 -0.80 -3.70 17.78
C VAL A 167 -0.09 -3.96 16.43
N PRO A 168 0.43 -5.17 16.24
CA PRO A 168 0.92 -5.61 14.94
C PRO A 168 -0.18 -5.65 13.88
N LEU A 169 0.22 -5.42 12.62
CA LEU A 169 -0.67 -5.48 11.47
C LEU A 169 -0.51 -6.82 10.77
N ASP A 170 -1.63 -7.47 10.48
CA ASP A 170 -1.65 -8.64 9.60
C ASP A 170 -1.65 -8.19 8.14
N VAL A 171 -0.71 -8.71 7.36
CA VAL A 171 -0.54 -8.36 5.95
C VAL A 171 -1.61 -9.04 5.09
N GLU A 172 -2.08 -10.23 5.47
CA GLU A 172 -3.07 -10.98 4.69
C GLU A 172 -4.47 -10.33 4.77
N SER A 173 -4.80 -9.73 5.92
CA SER A 173 -6.07 -9.04 6.16
C SER A 173 -5.92 -7.51 6.27
N ILE A 174 -4.87 -6.93 5.66
CA ILE A 174 -4.52 -5.51 5.84
C ILE A 174 -5.64 -4.54 5.40
N TRP A 175 -6.48 -4.95 4.46
CA TRP A 175 -7.61 -4.15 3.97
C TRP A 175 -8.75 -4.01 4.97
N GLU A 176 -8.79 -4.89 5.98
CA GLU A 176 -9.80 -4.89 7.05
C GLU A 176 -9.31 -4.11 8.28
N PHE A 177 -8.05 -3.67 8.29
CA PHE A 177 -7.47 -2.96 9.42
C PHE A 177 -8.10 -1.56 9.56
N ASP A 178 -8.77 -1.36 10.70
CA ASP A 178 -9.30 -0.06 11.11
C ASP A 178 -8.44 0.52 12.25
N PRO A 179 -7.73 1.65 12.03
CA PRO A 179 -6.94 2.28 13.09
C PRO A 179 -7.78 2.76 14.28
N ASP A 180 -9.08 2.99 14.10
CA ASP A 180 -10.02 3.42 15.14
C ASP A 180 -10.60 2.28 15.97
N ALA A 181 -10.52 1.04 15.48
CA ALA A 181 -10.96 -0.16 16.20
C ALA A 181 -9.87 -0.81 17.06
N VAL A 182 -8.65 -0.27 17.06
CA VAL A 182 -7.52 -0.81 17.81
C VAL A 182 -7.76 -0.70 19.33
N PRO A 183 -7.43 -1.75 20.13
CA PRO A 183 -7.68 -1.73 21.57
C PRO A 183 -7.10 -0.53 22.30
N GLU A 184 -7.89 0.04 23.22
CA GLU A 184 -7.51 1.15 24.09
C GLU A 184 -7.27 0.68 25.52
N LEU A 185 -6.33 1.32 26.21
CA LEU A 185 -5.89 0.90 27.55
C LEU A 185 -7.03 0.90 28.59
N GLY A 186 -7.92 1.90 28.55
CA GLY A 186 -9.03 2.02 29.51
C GLY A 186 -10.00 0.84 29.46
N PRO A 187 -10.57 0.54 28.28
CA PRO A 187 -11.40 -0.66 28.06
C PRO A 187 -10.68 -1.97 28.44
N LEU A 188 -9.43 -2.14 28.01
CA LEU A 188 -8.64 -3.35 28.32
C LEU A 188 -8.49 -3.60 29.83
N LEU A 189 -8.26 -2.56 30.62
CA LEU A 189 -8.18 -2.68 32.08
C LEU A 189 -9.51 -3.09 32.71
N SER A 190 -10.63 -2.65 32.12
CA SER A 190 -11.97 -3.00 32.59
C SER A 190 -12.30 -4.46 32.26
N GLU A 191 -11.98 -4.90 31.04
CA GLU A 191 -12.10 -6.29 30.59
C GLU A 191 -11.25 -7.23 31.45
N ALA A 192 -9.99 -6.86 31.73
CA ALA A 192 -9.11 -7.67 32.56
C ALA A 192 -9.66 -7.84 33.98
N ARG A 193 -10.16 -6.78 34.61
CA ARG A 193 -10.78 -6.86 35.95
C ARG A 193 -12.04 -7.71 35.97
N ALA A 194 -12.86 -7.65 34.92
CA ALA A 194 -14.04 -8.49 34.78
C ALA A 194 -13.65 -9.97 34.66
N ALA A 195 -12.67 -10.28 33.79
CA ALA A 195 -12.16 -11.64 33.61
C ALA A 195 -11.52 -12.23 34.88
N GLU A 196 -10.82 -11.41 35.67
CA GLU A 196 -10.29 -11.82 36.99
C GLU A 196 -11.42 -12.13 37.99
N ALA A 197 -12.49 -11.33 38.00
CA ALA A 197 -13.61 -11.51 38.92
C ALA A 197 -14.44 -12.77 38.62
N GLU A 198 -14.50 -13.18 37.35
CA GLU A 198 -15.22 -14.39 36.91
C GLU A 198 -14.47 -15.69 37.27
N GLY A 199 -13.25 -15.62 37.82
CA GLY A 199 -12.50 -16.76 38.36
C GLY A 199 -12.07 -17.81 37.31
N GLY A 200 -12.23 -17.51 36.01
CA GLY A 200 -12.04 -18.46 34.92
C GLY A 200 -10.63 -18.55 34.34
N ALA A 201 -9.75 -17.57 34.61
CA ALA A 201 -8.40 -17.52 34.04
C ALA A 201 -7.32 -17.40 35.14
N ALA A 202 -6.19 -18.08 34.95
CA ALA A 202 -5.00 -17.82 35.74
C ALA A 202 -4.59 -16.35 35.55
N LYS A 203 -4.07 -15.71 36.61
CA LYS A 203 -3.69 -14.28 36.60
C LYS A 203 -2.74 -13.90 35.45
N GLU A 204 -1.94 -14.85 34.99
CA GLU A 204 -0.96 -14.70 33.90
C GLU A 204 -1.58 -14.74 32.49
N ASP A 205 -2.81 -15.26 32.37
CA ASP A 205 -3.51 -15.43 31.09
C ASP A 205 -4.71 -14.49 30.92
N VAL A 206 -4.96 -13.59 31.89
CA VAL A 206 -6.10 -12.65 31.86
C VAL A 206 -6.18 -11.86 30.56
N TRP A 207 -5.03 -11.46 30.00
CA TRP A 207 -4.96 -10.71 28.75
C TRP A 207 -5.55 -11.48 27.55
N ARG A 208 -5.59 -12.82 27.59
CA ARG A 208 -6.18 -13.65 26.53
C ARG A 208 -7.70 -13.47 26.44
N ALA A 209 -8.34 -13.10 27.54
CA ALA A 209 -9.78 -12.83 27.62
C ALA A 209 -10.13 -11.35 27.30
N THR A 210 -9.16 -10.55 26.87
CA THR A 210 -9.37 -9.14 26.48
C THR A 210 -9.31 -8.96 24.97
N ALA A 211 -9.69 -7.78 24.49
CA ALA A 211 -9.53 -7.39 23.09
C ALA A 211 -8.07 -7.44 22.59
N LEU A 212 -7.07 -7.50 23.50
CA LEU A 212 -5.65 -7.64 23.14
C LEU A 212 -5.28 -9.08 22.74
N GLY A 213 -6.01 -10.08 23.25
CA GLY A 213 -5.74 -11.50 23.05
C GLY A 213 -5.54 -11.90 21.59
N PRO A 214 -6.48 -11.58 20.68
CA PRO A 214 -6.37 -11.90 19.25
C PRO A 214 -5.11 -11.31 18.59
N HIS A 215 -4.70 -10.10 18.95
CA HIS A 215 -3.52 -9.45 18.37
C HIS A 215 -2.20 -10.12 18.78
N ILE A 216 -2.10 -10.55 20.03
CA ILE A 216 -0.91 -11.29 20.51
C ILE A 216 -0.89 -12.69 19.88
N ALA A 217 -2.03 -13.38 19.80
CA ALA A 217 -2.11 -14.69 19.15
C ALA A 217 -1.72 -14.63 17.66
N ALA A 218 -2.17 -13.60 16.94
CA ALA A 218 -1.77 -13.35 15.56
C ALA A 218 -0.26 -13.06 15.44
N TRP A 219 0.33 -12.26 16.33
CA TRP A 219 1.77 -12.02 16.35
C TRP A 219 2.59 -13.29 16.62
N GLU A 220 2.16 -14.12 17.56
CA GLU A 220 2.79 -15.41 17.85
C GLU A 220 2.77 -16.34 16.63
N THR A 221 1.59 -16.46 15.99
CA THR A 221 1.35 -17.40 14.90
C THR A 221 1.95 -16.93 13.58
N ASN A 222 1.74 -15.67 13.21
CA ASN A 222 2.06 -15.16 11.88
C ASN A 222 3.49 -14.61 11.80
N PHE A 223 4.10 -14.23 12.94
CA PHE A 223 5.43 -13.64 12.96
C PHE A 223 6.44 -14.45 13.80
N LEU A 224 6.20 -14.65 15.09
CA LEU A 224 7.22 -15.25 15.98
C LEU A 224 7.51 -16.71 15.68
N ALA A 225 6.49 -17.53 15.45
CA ALA A 225 6.68 -18.95 15.15
C ALA A 225 7.42 -19.18 13.81
N PRO A 226 7.05 -18.51 12.70
CA PRO A 226 7.82 -18.55 11.46
C PRO A 226 9.25 -18.04 11.64
N LEU A 227 9.45 -16.92 12.33
CA LEU A 227 10.79 -16.37 12.59
C LEU A 227 11.66 -17.35 13.36
N ALA A 228 11.12 -17.96 14.42
CA ALA A 228 11.85 -18.94 15.22
C ALA A 228 12.24 -20.18 14.40
N ARG A 229 11.36 -20.65 13.51
CA ARG A 229 11.65 -21.74 12.58
C ARG A 229 12.79 -21.37 11.63
N ASP A 230 12.72 -20.18 11.05
CA ASP A 230 13.70 -19.72 10.07
C ASP A 230 15.07 -19.47 10.72
N CYS A 231 15.11 -18.92 11.95
CA CYS A 231 16.33 -18.81 12.74
C CYS A 231 16.96 -20.18 13.04
N LYS A 232 16.16 -21.17 13.47
CA LYS A 232 16.65 -22.54 13.71
C LYS A 232 17.23 -23.16 12.43
N SER A 233 16.55 -23.00 11.30
CA SER A 233 17.01 -23.48 9.99
C SER A 233 18.34 -22.83 9.57
N ALA A 234 18.45 -21.51 9.73
CA ALA A 234 19.65 -20.76 9.40
C ALA A 234 20.85 -21.19 10.27
N LEU A 235 20.65 -21.39 11.57
CA LEU A 235 21.70 -21.85 12.49
C LEU A 235 22.14 -23.28 12.15
N ALA A 236 21.20 -24.18 11.87
CA ALA A 236 21.51 -25.55 11.45
C ALA A 236 22.29 -25.59 10.13
N SER A 237 21.91 -24.75 9.15
CA SER A 237 22.64 -24.62 7.89
C SER A 237 24.07 -24.12 8.08
N ARG A 238 24.29 -23.15 8.96
CA ARG A 238 25.63 -22.65 9.31
C ARG A 238 26.46 -23.76 9.96
N ALA A 239 25.94 -24.42 10.99
CA ALA A 239 26.63 -25.52 11.67
C ALA A 239 27.00 -26.67 10.71
N ALA A 240 26.11 -27.00 9.76
CA ALA A 240 26.39 -28.02 8.76
C ALA A 240 27.51 -27.62 7.79
N LYS A 241 27.58 -26.34 7.39
CA LYS A 241 28.66 -25.79 6.55
C LYS A 241 29.99 -25.81 7.30
N ASP A 242 30.01 -25.33 8.54
CA ASP A 242 31.21 -25.31 9.39
C ASP A 242 31.76 -26.74 9.59
N ALA A 243 30.88 -27.71 9.86
CA ALA A 243 31.27 -29.12 9.99
C ALA A 243 31.74 -29.75 8.67
N ALA A 244 31.25 -29.29 7.51
CA ALA A 244 31.72 -29.75 6.21
C ALA A 244 33.09 -29.15 5.85
N GLU A 245 33.33 -27.89 6.20
CA GLU A 245 34.63 -27.23 6.01
C GLU A 245 35.71 -27.83 6.92
N GLN A 246 35.38 -28.11 8.19
CA GLN A 246 36.31 -28.79 9.11
C GLN A 246 36.71 -30.17 8.57
N ARG A 247 35.73 -30.96 8.10
CA ARG A 247 36.01 -32.27 7.49
C ARG A 247 36.86 -32.18 6.22
N ARG A 248 36.70 -31.12 5.42
CA ARG A 248 37.52 -30.90 4.22
C ARG A 248 38.97 -30.51 4.58
N GLY A 249 39.16 -29.76 5.67
CA GLY A 249 40.47 -29.42 6.22
C GLY A 249 41.20 -30.64 6.79
N ASP A 250 40.48 -31.55 7.45
CA ASP A 250 41.08 -32.75 8.07
C ASP A 250 41.53 -33.81 7.04
N ILE A 251 40.98 -33.79 5.81
CA ILE A 251 41.33 -34.71 4.71
C ILE A 251 42.52 -34.19 3.87
N SER A 252 43.00 -32.97 4.15
CA SER A 252 44.14 -32.34 3.48
C SER A 252 45.46 -32.61 4.23
N TRP A 253 46.00 -33.82 4.10
CA TRP A 253 47.39 -34.16 4.48
C TRP A 253 48.04 -35.01 3.38
#